data_AF-A0A971YVV8-F1
#
_entry.id   AF-A0A971YVV8-F1
#
_cell.length_a   1.000
_cell.length_b   1.000
_cell.length_c   1.000
_cell.angle_alpha   90.00
_cell.angle_beta   90.00
_cell.angle_gamma   90.00
#
_symmetry.space_group_name_H-M   'P 1'
#
loop_
_entity.id
_entity.type
_entity.pdbx_description
1 polymer ?
#
loop_
_entity_poly.entity_id
_entity_poly.type
_entity_poly.pdbx_seq_one_letter_code
_entity_poly.pdbx_strand_id
1 'polypeptide(L)' 'MISLTRLNGITFWLNAELIETVESTPDVVVTLTNGRKYVVRETIEEVVTAIENYRVRLFRKMKEAAADEL' A
#
# COMPACT_ATOMS: atom_id res chain seq x y z
N MET A 1 5.93 2.54 -2.39
CA MET A 1 4.75 2.60 -3.28
C MET A 1 4.18 1.20 -3.43
N ILE A 2 2.85 1.08 -3.37
CA ILE A 2 2.08 -0.13 -3.71
C ILE A 2 1.22 0.17 -4.94
N SER A 3 0.96 -0.85 -5.75
CA SER A 3 0.08 -0.74 -6.92
C SER A 3 -1.33 -1.15 -6.53
N LEU A 4 -2.31 -0.33 -6.89
CA LEU A 4 -3.74 -0.58 -6.67
C LEU A 4 -4.52 -0.25 -7.94
N THR A 5 -5.75 -0.72 -8.02
CA THR A 5 -6.59 -0.63 -9.21
C THR A 5 -7.90 0.04 -8.87
N ARG A 6 -8.20 1.16 -9.52
CA ARG A 6 -9.52 1.79 -9.38
C ARG A 6 -10.61 0.90 -9.97
N LEU A 7 -11.87 1.14 -9.58
CA LEU A 7 -13.02 0.41 -10.14
C LEU A 7 -13.13 0.51 -11.67
N ASN A 8 -12.64 1.60 -12.27
CA ASN A 8 -12.58 1.77 -13.73
C ASN A 8 -11.42 1.04 -14.42
N GLY A 9 -10.67 0.20 -13.69
CA GLY A 9 -9.56 -0.59 -14.22
C GLY A 9 -8.23 0.17 -14.33
N ILE A 10 -8.18 1.46 -14.02
CA ILE A 10 -6.92 2.23 -14.04
C ILE A 10 -6.07 1.84 -12.84
N THR A 11 -4.88 1.30 -13.12
CA THR A 11 -3.85 1.04 -12.12
C THR A 11 -3.14 2.34 -11.74
N PHE A 12 -2.86 2.51 -10.45
CA PHE A 12 -2.12 3.64 -9.91
C PHE A 12 -1.21 3.20 -8.77
N TRP A 13 -0.17 4.00 -8.52
CA TRP A 13 0.75 3.77 -7.42
C TRP A 13 0.44 4.68 -6.24
N LEU A 14 0.30 4.09 -5.06
CA LEU A 14 -0.02 4.77 -3.82
C LEU A 14 1.13 4.69 -2.83
N ASN A 15 1.34 5.77 -2.07
CA ASN A 15 2.28 5.74 -0.96
C ASN A 15 1.67 4.97 0.22
N ALA A 16 2.25 3.81 0.53
CA ALA A 16 1.77 2.93 1.59
C ALA A 16 1.90 3.55 2.99
N GLU A 17 2.89 4.41 3.22
CA GLU A 17 3.13 5.06 4.52
C GLU A 17 2.15 6.20 4.82
N LEU A 18 1.35 6.60 3.82
CA LEU A 18 0.29 7.61 4.01
C LEU A 18 -1.09 6.97 4.15
N ILE A 19 -1.21 5.64 4.09
CA ILE A 19 -2.48 4.96 4.29
C ILE A 19 -2.80 4.97 5.79
N GLU A 20 -3.98 5.46 6.12
CA GLU A 20 -4.50 5.54 7.48
C GLU A 20 -5.45 4.39 7.78
N THR A 21 -6.44 4.17 6.92
CA THR A 21 -7.40 3.06 7.05
C THR A 21 -7.64 2.35 5.71
N VAL A 22 -8.01 1.08 5.81
CA VAL A 22 -8.54 0.27 4.71
C VAL A 22 -9.82 -0.38 5.23
N GLU A 23 -10.95 -0.07 4.61
CA GLU A 23 -12.28 -0.50 5.06
C GLU A 23 -13.07 -1.10 3.89
N SER A 24 -13.97 -2.05 4.15
CA SER A 24 -14.82 -2.65 3.11
C SER A 24 -16.27 -2.20 3.28
N THR A 25 -16.78 -1.41 2.33
CA THR A 25 -18.15 -0.88 2.31
C THR A 25 -18.65 -0.58 0.88
N PRO A 26 -19.60 -1.35 0.32
CA PRO A 26 -19.39 -2.75 -0.11
C PRO A 26 -18.09 -2.99 -0.90
N ASP A 27 -17.50 -1.93 -1.46
CA ASP A 27 -16.17 -1.93 -2.10
C ASP A 27 -15.08 -1.55 -1.09
N VAL A 28 -13.81 -1.78 -1.42
CA VAL A 28 -12.70 -1.41 -0.53
C VAL A 28 -12.33 0.06 -0.69
N VAL A 29 -12.29 0.77 0.43
CA VAL A 29 -11.92 2.18 0.53
C VAL A 29 -10.60 2.31 1.28
N VAL A 30 -9.61 2.92 0.64
CA VAL A 30 -8.33 3.29 1.24
C VAL A 30 -8.36 4.78 1.59
N THR A 31 -8.29 5.10 2.88
CA THR A 31 -8.22 6.48 3.37
C THR A 31 -6.77 6.84 3.67
N LEU A 32 -6.31 7.99 3.18
CA LEU A 32 -5.00 8.54 3.50
C LEU A 32 -5.06 9.47 4.71
N THR A 33 -3.92 9.69 5.35
CA THR A 33 -3.75 10.58 6.53
C THR A 33 -4.17 12.03 6.33
N ASN A 34 -4.39 12.45 5.08
CA ASN A 34 -4.94 13.77 4.73
C ASN A 34 -6.44 13.76 4.44
N GLY A 35 -7.13 12.65 4.74
CA GLY A 35 -8.55 12.44 4.48
C GLY A 35 -8.92 12.09 3.03
N ARG A 36 -7.96 12.05 2.08
CA ARG A 36 -8.26 11.62 0.71
C ARG A 36 -8.58 10.13 0.68
N LYS A 37 -9.59 9.76 -0.13
CA LYS A 37 -10.08 8.39 -0.25
C LYS A 37 -9.91 7.85 -1.66
N TYR A 38 -9.57 6.58 -1.76
CA TYR A 38 -9.56 5.83 -3.02
C TYR A 38 -10.44 4.59 -2.88
N VAL A 39 -11.34 4.40 -3.84
CA VAL A 39 -12.09 3.15 -3.97
C VAL A 39 -11.34 2.26 -4.94
N VAL A 40 -11.06 1.04 -4.50
CA VAL A 40 -10.16 0.10 -5.21
C VAL A 40 -10.84 -1.25 -5.41
N ARG A 41 -10.35 -2.01 -6.39
CA ARG A 41 -10.90 -3.35 -6.74
C ARG A 41 -10.34 -4.45 -5.84
N GLU A 42 -9.19 -4.19 -5.24
CA GLU A 42 -8.52 -5.12 -4.35
C GLU A 42 -9.35 -5.41 -3.09
N THR A 43 -9.24 -6.62 -2.54
CA THR A 43 -9.78 -6.92 -1.21
C THR A 43 -8.93 -6.27 -0.11
N ILE A 44 -9.45 -6.25 1.13
CA ILE A 44 -8.67 -5.76 2.29
C ILE A 44 -7.34 -6.53 2.38
N GLU A 45 -7.39 -7.85 2.24
CA GLU A 45 -6.24 -8.75 2.36
C GLU A 45 -5.20 -8.47 1.27
N GLU A 46 -5.63 -8.19 0.04
CA GLU A 46 -4.73 -7.84 -1.06
C GLU A 46 -4.02 -6.51 -0.80
N VAL A 47 -4.75 -5.50 -0.30
CA VAL A 47 -4.16 -4.20 0.07
C VAL A 47 -3.17 -4.35 1.22
N VAL A 48 -3.54 -5.07 2.28
CA VAL A 48 -2.67 -5.32 3.45
C VAL A 48 -1.42 -6.08 3.02
N THR A 49 -1.56 -7.14 2.24
CA THR A 49 -0.44 -7.93 1.71
C THR A 49 0.50 -7.07 0.85
N ALA A 50 -0.03 -6.13 0.06
CA ALA A 50 0.78 -5.20 -0.72
C ALA A 50 1.61 -4.26 0.18
N ILE A 51 1.03 -3.78 1.28
CA ILE A 51 1.70 -2.93 2.28
C ILE A 51 2.80 -3.73 3.01
N GLU A 52 2.50 -4.93 3.47
CA GLU A 52 3.48 -5.82 4.14
C GLU A 52 4.66 -6.13 3.23
N ASN A 53 4.39 -6.51 1.98
CA ASN A 53 5.43 -6.76 0.99
C ASN A 53 6.29 -5.52 0.72
N TYR A 54 5.70 -4.33 0.70
CA TYR A 54 6.45 -3.08 0.60
C TYR A 54 7.39 -2.90 1.81
N ARG A 55 6.90 -3.11 3.03
CA ARG A 55 7.70 -2.99 4.27
C ARG A 55 8.82 -4.02 4.34
N VAL A 56 8.55 -5.28 3.99
CA VAL A 56 9.58 -6.34 3.92
C VAL A 56 10.71 -5.95 2.96
N ARG A 57 10.35 -5.44 1.76
CA ARG A 57 11.36 -4.96 0.80
C ARG A 57 12.15 -3.77 1.34
N LEU A 58 11.50 -2.85 2.04
CA LEU A 58 12.17 -1.70 2.66
C LEU A 58 13.18 -2.15 3.73
N PHE A 59 12.75 -3.00 4.67
CA PHE A 59 13.64 -3.53 5.71
C PHE A 59 14.81 -4.33 5.16
N ARG A 60 14.56 -5.15 4.12
CA ARG A 60 15.62 -5.90 3.46
C ARG A 60 16.69 -4.97 2.88
N LYS A 61 16.28 -3.92 2.17
CA LYS A 61 17.21 -2.93 1.62
C LYS A 61 18.02 -2.21 2.70
N MET A 62 17.38 -1.87 3.83
CA MET A 62 18.09 -1.25 4.95
C MET A 62 19.15 -2.18 5.54
N LYS A 63 18.85 -3.48 5.66
CA LYS A 63 19.80 -4.48 6.16
C LYS A 63 20.98 -4.68 5.21
N GLU A 64 20.72 -4.69 3.90
CA GLU A 64 21.76 -4.79 2.86
C GLU A 64 22.67 -3.54 2.90
N ALA A 65 22.10 -2.33 2.95
CA ALA A 65 22.88 -1.10 3.03
C ALA A 65 23.77 -1.03 4.30
N ALA A 66 23.27 -1.49 5.45
CA ALA A 66 24.05 -1.52 6.69
C ALA A 66 25.16 -2.58 6.69
N ALA A 67 25.07 -3.62 5.85
CA ALA A 67 26.10 -4.65 5.72
C ALA A 67 27.25 -4.22 4.80
N ASP A 68 26.98 -3.35 3.82
CA ASP A 68 27.99 -2.81 2.89
C ASP A 68 28.86 -1.69 3.51
N GLU A 69 28.46 -1.15 4.67
CA GLU A 69 29.21 -0.12 5.42
C GLU A 69 30.20 -0.68 6.45
N LEU A 70 30.33 -2.02 6.59
CA LEU A 70 31.22 -2.72 7.52
C LEU A 70 32.39 -3.42 6.79
#